data_AF-A0AAW8NHH3-F1
#
_entry.id   AF-A0AAW8NHH3-F1
#
_cell.length_a   1.000
_cell.length_b   1.000
_cell.length_c   1.000
_cell.angle_alpha   90.00
_cell.angle_beta   90.00
_cell.angle_gamma   90.00
#
_symmetry.space_group_name_H-M   'P 1'
#
loop_
_entity.id
_entity.type
_entity.pdbx_description
1 polymer ?
#
loop_
_entity_poly.entity_id
_entity_poly.type
_entity_poly.pdbx_seq_one_letter_code
_entity_poly.pdbx_strand_id
1 'polypeptide(L)'
;MEELDELEPAIERELQDLIQDQGLTPSRVEKYAPKLWRAYPQQTSRGLCDVVRAAIEDLPDDKYTRSLKFALNIGNMPRHSGLTDRRAFFNAAEGANVSEDTIRRWERRAMLPLARALVRRAAQPPAVISAHVESVDERIERLNTLIQKAAAELEELKRLSQS
;
A
#
# COMPACT_ATOMS: atom_id res chain seq x y z
N MET A 1 0.31 -13.30 25.64
CA MET A 1 1.19 -12.18 25.23
C MET A 1 2.41 -12.69 24.46
N GLU A 2 2.87 -13.94 24.70
CA GLU A 2 4.02 -14.57 24.01
C GLU A 2 3.86 -14.76 22.47
N GLU A 3 2.66 -14.84 21.91
CA GLU A 3 2.51 -15.01 20.44
C GLU A 3 2.81 -13.74 19.62
N LEU A 4 2.75 -12.54 20.22
CA LEU A 4 2.96 -11.27 19.48
C LEU A 4 4.45 -10.97 19.25
N ASP A 5 5.30 -11.32 20.21
CA ASP A 5 6.75 -11.10 20.15
C ASP A 5 7.43 -11.98 19.08
N GLU A 6 6.85 -13.14 18.78
CA GLU A 6 7.31 -14.01 17.68
C GLU A 6 6.77 -13.58 16.31
N LEU A 7 5.63 -12.90 16.28
CA LEU A 7 4.95 -12.50 15.05
C LEU A 7 5.59 -11.29 14.38
N GLU A 8 6.03 -10.30 15.18
CA GLU A 8 6.70 -9.08 14.72
C GLU A 8 7.92 -9.35 13.81
N PRO A 9 8.95 -10.11 14.25
CA PRO A 9 10.14 -10.38 13.43
C PRO A 9 9.85 -11.29 12.24
N ALA A 10 8.71 -12.00 12.23
CA ALA A 10 8.27 -12.80 11.10
C ALA A 10 7.58 -11.93 10.04
N ILE A 11 6.66 -11.05 10.45
CA ILE A 11 6.00 -10.08 9.57
C ILE A 11 7.01 -9.10 8.97
N GLU A 12 8.01 -8.66 9.75
CA GLU A 12 9.08 -7.81 9.23
C GLU A 12 9.83 -8.46 8.06
N ARG A 13 10.18 -9.74 8.18
CA ARG A 13 10.84 -10.50 7.11
C ARG A 13 9.95 -10.65 5.87
N GLU A 14 8.67 -10.95 6.05
CA GLU A 14 7.72 -11.07 4.93
C GLU A 14 7.53 -9.74 4.18
N LEU A 15 7.46 -8.62 4.91
CA LEU A 15 7.42 -7.29 4.32
C LEU A 15 8.70 -6.97 3.54
N GLN A 16 9.85 -7.44 4.02
CA GLN A 16 11.13 -7.28 3.32
C GLN A 16 11.13 -8.06 2.00
N ASP A 17 10.60 -9.27 1.96
CA ASP A 17 10.48 -10.07 0.74
C ASP A 17 9.54 -9.39 -0.28
N LEU A 18 8.43 -8.83 0.18
CA LEU A 18 7.51 -8.05 -0.66
C LEU A 18 8.17 -6.84 -1.33
N ILE A 19 9.10 -6.16 -0.63
CA ILE A 19 9.86 -5.03 -1.18
C ILE A 19 10.86 -5.52 -2.23
N GLN A 20 11.53 -6.65 -1.99
CA GLN A 20 12.46 -7.23 -2.96
C GLN A 20 11.74 -7.62 -4.25
N ASP A 21 10.53 -8.15 -4.14
CA ASP A 21 9.67 -8.47 -5.28
C ASP A 21 8.87 -7.29 -5.80
N GLN A 22 9.30 -6.06 -5.53
CA GLN A 22 8.80 -4.83 -6.15
C GLN A 22 7.37 -4.44 -5.75
N GLY A 23 6.98 -4.69 -4.51
CA GLY A 23 5.87 -4.01 -3.86
C GLY A 23 4.61 -4.84 -3.65
N LEU A 24 3.59 -4.19 -3.11
CA LEU A 24 2.41 -4.82 -2.51
C LEU A 24 1.30 -5.07 -3.55
N THR A 25 1.09 -6.33 -3.92
CA THR A 25 -0.04 -6.77 -4.76
C THR A 25 -0.70 -8.02 -4.18
N PRO A 26 -2.00 -8.28 -4.44
CA PRO A 26 -2.69 -9.46 -3.90
C PRO A 26 -1.95 -10.77 -4.16
N SER A 27 -1.46 -10.99 -5.39
CA SER A 27 -0.74 -12.21 -5.77
C SER A 27 0.61 -12.36 -5.07
N ARG A 28 1.29 -11.25 -4.71
CA ARG A 28 2.56 -11.31 -3.98
C ARG A 28 2.34 -11.52 -2.49
N VAL A 29 1.30 -10.90 -1.92
CA VAL A 29 0.92 -11.10 -0.51
C VAL A 29 0.56 -12.56 -0.25
N GLU A 30 -0.13 -13.23 -1.17
CA GLU A 30 -0.39 -14.68 -1.07
C GLU A 30 0.89 -15.51 -1.02
N LYS A 31 1.91 -15.13 -1.80
CA LYS A 31 3.14 -15.89 -1.92
C LYS A 31 4.12 -15.66 -0.76
N TYR A 32 4.18 -14.43 -0.23
CA TYR A 32 5.26 -14.01 0.67
C TYR A 32 4.79 -13.60 2.06
N ALA A 33 3.48 -13.62 2.34
CA ALA A 33 2.94 -13.12 3.60
C ALA A 33 2.13 -14.15 4.43
N PRO A 34 2.56 -15.42 4.58
CA PRO A 34 1.79 -16.43 5.32
C PRO A 34 1.60 -16.11 6.82
N LYS A 35 2.51 -15.38 7.46
CA LYS A 35 2.38 -14.96 8.87
C LYS A 35 1.45 -13.76 9.00
N LEU A 36 1.45 -12.86 8.02
CA LEU A 36 0.41 -11.85 7.86
C LEU A 36 -0.99 -12.50 7.76
N TRP A 37 -1.14 -13.59 7.01
CA TRP A 37 -2.38 -14.37 6.97
C TRP A 37 -2.76 -14.99 8.33
N ARG A 38 -1.78 -15.51 9.08
CA ARG A 38 -2.03 -16.02 10.44
C ARG A 38 -2.50 -14.91 11.39
N ALA A 39 -1.99 -13.69 11.22
CA ALA A 39 -2.39 -12.53 12.01
C ALA A 39 -3.81 -12.04 11.68
N TYR A 40 -4.27 -12.26 10.45
CA TYR A 40 -5.54 -11.78 9.93
C TYR A 40 -6.31 -12.88 9.16
N PRO A 41 -6.71 -13.97 9.83
CA PRO A 41 -7.28 -15.15 9.17
C PRO A 41 -8.61 -14.86 8.44
N GLN A 42 -9.32 -13.81 8.82
CA GLN A 42 -10.57 -13.36 8.21
C GLN A 42 -10.42 -12.48 6.96
N GLN A 43 -9.20 -12.10 6.57
CA GLN A 43 -8.98 -11.16 5.47
C GLN A 43 -8.73 -11.88 4.14
N THR A 44 -9.12 -11.25 3.02
CA THR A 44 -8.70 -11.70 1.68
C THR A 44 -7.31 -11.13 1.35
N SER A 45 -6.64 -11.62 0.31
CA SER A 45 -5.36 -11.07 -0.17
C SER A 45 -5.43 -9.57 -0.47
N ARG A 46 -6.58 -9.08 -0.95
CA ARG A 46 -6.84 -7.66 -1.14
C ARG A 46 -7.05 -6.94 0.20
N GLY A 47 -7.83 -7.53 1.10
CA GLY A 47 -8.02 -7.00 2.47
C GLY A 47 -6.71 -6.88 3.24
N LEU A 48 -5.79 -7.83 3.09
CA LEU A 48 -4.43 -7.75 3.66
C LEU A 48 -3.62 -6.59 3.08
N CYS A 49 -3.71 -6.34 1.76
CA CYS A 49 -3.10 -5.15 1.18
C CYS A 49 -3.67 -3.87 1.82
N ASP A 50 -4.98 -3.81 2.05
CA ASP A 50 -5.63 -2.65 2.66
C ASP A 50 -5.25 -2.47 4.14
N VAL A 51 -5.08 -3.57 4.88
CA VAL A 51 -4.55 -3.56 6.25
C VAL A 51 -3.14 -3.00 6.30
N VAL A 52 -2.25 -3.44 5.39
CA VAL A 52 -0.88 -2.91 5.27
C VAL A 52 -0.88 -1.44 4.87
N ARG A 53 -1.73 -1.03 3.92
CA ARG A 53 -1.92 0.38 3.52
C ARG A 53 -2.37 1.23 4.69
N ALA A 54 -3.40 0.81 5.39
CA ALA A 54 -3.86 1.55 6.54
C ALA A 54 -2.77 1.60 7.63
N ALA A 55 -1.95 0.54 7.79
CA ALA A 55 -0.96 0.49 8.88
C ALA A 55 0.21 1.42 8.62
N ILE A 56 0.57 1.62 7.34
CA ILE A 56 1.58 2.59 6.95
C ILE A 56 1.07 4.04 6.99
N GLU A 57 -0.24 4.26 6.83
CA GLU A 57 -0.85 5.60 7.00
C GLU A 57 -0.87 6.06 8.46
N ASP A 58 -0.84 5.15 9.43
CA ASP A 58 -0.72 5.49 10.87
C ASP A 58 0.72 5.88 11.27
N LEU A 59 1.72 5.66 10.41
CA LEU A 59 3.11 5.99 10.69
C LEU A 59 3.39 7.48 10.45
N PRO A 60 4.38 8.08 11.14
CA PRO A 60 4.79 9.46 10.89
C PRO A 60 5.16 9.68 9.43
N ASP A 61 4.73 10.80 8.84
CA ASP A 61 5.10 11.17 7.47
C ASP A 61 6.52 11.75 7.43
N ASP A 62 7.51 10.86 7.50
CA ASP A 62 8.92 11.17 7.37
C ASP A 62 9.54 10.46 6.16
N LYS A 63 10.83 10.74 5.91
CA LYS A 63 11.56 10.11 4.81
C LYS A 63 11.63 8.58 4.90
N TYR A 64 11.56 8.01 6.10
CA TYR A 64 11.56 6.56 6.31
C TYR A 64 10.23 5.97 5.84
N THR A 65 9.11 6.51 6.30
CA THR A 65 7.77 6.08 5.87
C THR A 65 7.54 6.35 4.39
N ARG A 66 7.96 7.50 3.85
CA ARG A 66 7.88 7.81 2.41
C ARG A 66 8.69 6.83 1.57
N SER A 67 9.90 6.46 2.00
CA SER A 67 10.70 5.42 1.34
C SER A 67 9.99 4.07 1.31
N LEU A 68 9.36 3.68 2.41
CA LEU A 68 8.63 2.42 2.51
C LEU A 68 7.33 2.42 1.69
N LYS A 69 6.57 3.52 1.70
CA LYS A 69 5.38 3.71 0.84
C LYS A 69 5.75 3.61 -0.63
N PHE A 70 6.87 4.22 -1.03
CA PHE A 70 7.41 4.11 -2.38
C PHE A 70 7.77 2.65 -2.71
N ALA A 71 8.49 1.95 -1.83
CA ALA A 71 8.91 0.56 -2.00
C ALA A 71 7.73 -0.40 -2.19
N LEU A 72 6.70 -0.22 -1.36
CA LEU A 72 5.50 -1.05 -1.35
C LEU A 72 4.47 -0.62 -2.41
N ASN A 73 4.72 0.44 -3.16
CA ASN A 73 3.79 1.02 -4.14
C ASN A 73 2.43 1.39 -3.48
N ILE A 74 2.50 2.10 -2.35
CA ILE A 74 1.36 2.55 -1.56
C ILE A 74 1.16 4.07 -1.74
N GLY A 75 -0.10 4.49 -1.86
CA GLY A 75 -0.49 5.89 -2.00
C GLY A 75 -0.29 6.44 -3.41
N ASN A 76 -0.23 7.77 -3.54
CA ASN A 76 0.03 8.46 -4.81
C ASN A 76 1.53 8.48 -5.17
N MET A 77 2.24 7.41 -4.83
CA MET A 77 3.64 7.26 -5.24
C MET A 77 3.70 6.97 -6.74
N PRO A 78 4.71 7.47 -7.46
CA PRO A 78 4.92 7.12 -8.86
C PRO A 78 4.95 5.59 -9.01
N ARG A 79 4.23 5.03 -9.99
CA ARG A 79 4.32 3.60 -10.29
C ARG A 79 5.62 3.34 -11.04
N HIS A 80 6.48 2.48 -10.51
CA HIS A 80 7.86 2.36 -10.99
C HIS A 80 8.01 1.66 -12.33
N SER A 81 8.97 2.16 -13.13
CA SER A 81 9.67 1.37 -14.15
C SER A 81 11.20 1.37 -14.01
N GLY A 82 11.81 1.90 -12.92
CA GLY A 82 13.25 1.74 -12.70
C GLY A 82 13.89 2.45 -11.48
N LEU A 83 15.17 2.15 -11.24
CA LEU A 83 16.02 2.72 -10.16
C LEU A 83 16.30 4.22 -10.30
N THR A 84 16.19 4.76 -11.52
CA THR A 84 16.45 6.18 -11.79
C THR A 84 15.30 7.06 -11.27
N ASP A 85 14.06 6.64 -11.48
CA ASP A 85 12.86 7.38 -11.03
C ASP A 85 12.80 7.45 -9.50
N ARG A 86 13.21 6.38 -8.85
CA ARG A 86 13.30 6.28 -7.39
C ARG A 86 14.27 7.28 -6.77
N ARG A 87 15.51 7.35 -7.29
CA ARG A 87 16.49 8.33 -6.79
C ARG A 87 16.06 9.75 -7.12
N ALA A 88 15.52 10.00 -8.31
CA ALA A 88 15.02 11.31 -8.69
C ALA A 88 13.93 11.80 -7.73
N PHE A 89 12.99 10.93 -7.36
CA PHE A 89 11.93 11.23 -6.39
C PHE A 89 12.50 11.67 -5.03
N PHE A 90 13.41 10.89 -4.44
CA PHE A 90 13.97 11.21 -3.12
C PHE A 90 14.95 12.38 -3.15
N ASN A 91 15.69 12.58 -4.24
CA ASN A 91 16.56 13.74 -4.40
C ASN A 91 15.76 15.04 -4.47
N ALA A 92 14.61 15.03 -5.17
CA ALA A 92 13.71 16.17 -5.22
C ALA A 92 13.03 16.43 -3.86
N ALA A 93 12.64 15.37 -3.15
CA ALA A 93 11.93 15.49 -1.89
C ALA A 93 12.83 15.90 -0.70
N GLU A 94 14.10 15.47 -0.70
CA GLU A 94 15.02 15.68 0.43
C GLU A 94 16.07 16.79 0.17
N GLY A 95 16.15 17.32 -1.04
CA GLY A 95 17.10 18.38 -1.40
C GLY A 95 18.58 17.95 -1.33
N ALA A 96 18.85 16.65 -1.43
CA ALA A 96 20.18 16.07 -1.30
C ALA A 96 20.41 14.99 -2.37
N ASN A 97 21.66 14.71 -2.71
CA ASN A 97 22.00 13.59 -3.58
C ASN A 97 21.99 12.28 -2.76
N VAL A 98 20.85 11.62 -2.71
CA VAL A 98 20.62 10.39 -1.96
C VAL A 98 21.00 9.17 -2.80
N SER A 99 21.86 8.31 -2.25
CA SER A 99 22.19 7.04 -2.89
C SER A 99 21.09 6.00 -2.70
N GLU A 100 21.01 5.03 -3.62
CA GLU A 100 20.05 3.92 -3.51
C GLU A 100 20.24 3.13 -2.21
N ASP A 101 21.47 2.93 -1.76
CA ASP A 101 21.77 2.28 -0.47
C ASP A 101 21.20 3.05 0.72
N THR A 102 21.19 4.38 0.64
CA THR A 102 20.61 5.23 1.67
C THR A 102 19.09 5.06 1.71
N ILE A 103 18.43 5.03 0.54
CA ILE A 103 16.99 4.78 0.44
C ILE A 103 16.65 3.39 1.00
N ARG A 104 17.45 2.35 0.68
CA ARG A 104 17.26 0.99 1.21
C ARG A 104 17.43 0.92 2.72
N ARG A 105 18.33 1.71 3.31
CA ARG A 105 18.46 1.82 4.76
C ARG A 105 17.24 2.48 5.38
N TRP A 106 16.65 3.46 4.70
CA TRP A 106 15.42 4.10 5.18
C TRP A 106 14.24 3.13 5.18
N GLU A 107 14.07 2.35 4.12
CA GLU A 107 13.03 1.32 4.02
C GLU A 107 13.14 0.32 5.16
N ARG A 108 14.34 -0.26 5.35
CA ARG A 108 14.60 -1.23 6.44
C ARG A 108 14.28 -0.63 7.81
N ARG A 109 14.60 0.65 8.02
CA ARG A 109 14.34 1.32 9.29
C ARG A 109 12.84 1.53 9.55
N ALA A 110 12.03 1.70 8.51
CA ALA A 110 10.58 1.84 8.62
C ALA A 110 9.81 0.50 8.69
N MET A 111 10.43 -0.63 8.29
CA MET A 111 9.79 -1.95 8.33
C MET A 111 9.39 -2.37 9.74
N LEU A 112 10.28 -2.23 10.72
CA LEU A 112 10.00 -2.61 12.11
C LEU A 112 8.81 -1.82 12.72
N PRO A 113 8.74 -0.48 12.59
CA PRO A 113 7.54 0.28 12.94
C PRO A 113 6.25 -0.21 12.25
N LEU A 114 6.32 -0.57 10.97
CA LEU A 114 5.17 -1.11 10.23
C LEU A 114 4.75 -2.48 10.77
N ALA A 115 5.69 -3.40 11.00
CA ALA A 115 5.42 -4.71 11.57
C ALA A 115 4.75 -4.57 12.95
N ARG A 116 5.25 -3.67 13.80
CA ARG A 116 4.62 -3.31 15.08
C ARG A 116 3.21 -2.78 14.94
N ALA A 117 2.96 -1.92 13.95
CA ALA A 117 1.63 -1.38 13.68
C ALA A 117 0.65 -2.50 13.27
N LEU A 118 1.11 -3.43 12.44
CA LEU A 118 0.33 -4.60 12.02
C LEU A 118 0.01 -5.52 13.20
N VAL A 119 1.02 -5.91 13.97
CA VAL A 119 0.83 -6.76 15.16
C VAL A 119 -0.15 -6.11 16.15
N ARG A 120 -0.02 -4.80 16.41
CA ARG A 120 -0.95 -4.05 17.26
C ARG A 120 -2.38 -4.06 16.72
N ARG A 121 -2.57 -3.92 15.41
CA ARG A 121 -3.89 -3.97 14.77
C ARG A 121 -4.49 -5.37 14.78
N ALA A 122 -3.68 -6.41 14.62
CA ALA A 122 -4.13 -7.80 14.73
C ALA A 122 -4.57 -8.15 16.17
N ALA A 123 -3.93 -7.53 17.18
CA ALA A 123 -4.28 -7.71 18.59
C ALA A 123 -5.53 -6.93 19.02
N GLN A 124 -6.01 -5.97 18.22
CA GLN A 124 -7.26 -5.29 18.50
C GLN A 124 -8.42 -6.26 18.21
N PRO A 125 -9.42 -6.37 19.11
CA PRO A 125 -10.61 -7.15 18.82
C PRO A 125 -11.23 -6.66 17.51
N PRO A 126 -11.97 -7.51 16.76
CA PRO A 126 -12.68 -7.12 15.54
C PRO A 126 -13.88 -6.21 15.87
N ALA A 127 -13.65 -5.12 16.59
CA ALA A 127 -14.57 -4.03 16.73
C ALA A 127 -14.39 -3.13 15.50
N VAL A 128 -15.26 -3.35 14.51
CA VAL A 128 -15.56 -2.37 13.45
C VAL A 128 -14.37 -2.03 12.56
N ILE A 129 -13.80 -3.02 11.87
CA ILE A 129 -13.51 -2.77 10.45
C ILE A 129 -14.86 -2.90 9.75
N SER A 130 -15.72 -1.88 9.92
CA SER A 130 -16.66 -1.54 8.86
C SER A 130 -15.78 -0.98 7.75
N ALA A 131 -15.08 -1.88 7.06
CA ALA A 131 -14.87 -1.67 5.66
C ALA A 131 -16.29 -1.43 5.16
N HIS A 132 -16.57 -0.21 4.72
CA HIS A 132 -17.55 -0.03 3.69
C HIS A 132 -16.99 -0.84 2.52
N VAL A 133 -17.23 -2.16 2.56
CA VAL A 133 -17.12 -3.03 1.42
C VAL A 133 -18.25 -2.52 0.58
N GLU A 134 -17.96 -1.50 -0.23
CA GLU A 134 -18.86 -1.00 -1.26
C GLU A 134 -19.36 -2.26 -1.94
N SER A 135 -20.65 -2.54 -1.75
CA SER A 135 -21.23 -3.79 -2.20
C SER A 135 -20.95 -3.89 -3.70
N VAL A 136 -20.90 -5.11 -4.23
CA VAL A 136 -20.69 -5.29 -5.68
C VAL A 136 -21.69 -4.44 -6.47
N ASP A 137 -22.91 -4.30 -5.94
CA ASP A 137 -23.98 -3.49 -6.50
C ASP A 137 -23.69 -1.98 -6.43
N GLU A 138 -23.28 -1.45 -5.27
CA GLU A 138 -22.90 -0.03 -5.11
C GLU A 138 -21.71 0.35 -6.02
N ARG A 139 -20.75 -0.57 -6.17
CA ARG A 139 -19.59 -0.38 -7.04
C ARG A 139 -19.98 -0.44 -8.53
N ILE A 140 -20.91 -1.33 -8.91
CA ILE A 140 -21.47 -1.39 -10.26
C ILE A 140 -22.22 -0.09 -10.56
N GLU A 141 -23.04 0.38 -9.63
CA GLU A 141 -23.84 1.61 -9.79
C GLU A 141 -22.93 2.82 -9.98
N ARG A 142 -21.91 2.97 -9.13
CA ARG A 142 -20.92 4.04 -9.25
C ARG A 142 -20.14 4.01 -10.57
N LEU A 143 -19.73 2.82 -11.01
CA LEU A 143 -19.05 2.66 -12.31
C LEU A 143 -19.98 3.03 -13.47
N ASN A 144 -21.25 2.65 -13.41
CA ASN A 144 -22.24 3.03 -14.41
C ASN A 144 -22.44 4.56 -14.46
N THR A 145 -22.47 5.24 -13.32
CA THR A 145 -22.54 6.72 -13.27
C THR A 145 -21.32 7.36 -13.94
N LEU A 146 -20.12 6.84 -13.67
CA LEU A 146 -18.89 7.36 -14.28
C LEU A 146 -18.86 7.12 -15.80
N ILE A 147 -19.34 5.96 -16.27
CA ILE A 147 -19.47 5.65 -17.70
C ILE A 147 -20.45 6.61 -18.38
N GLN A 148 -21.61 6.87 -17.77
CA GLN A 148 -22.59 7.81 -18.31
C GLN A 148 -22.04 9.24 -18.38
N LYS A 149 -21.32 9.67 -17.34
CA LYS A 149 -20.68 10.99 -17.34
C LYS A 149 -19.62 11.11 -18.44
N ALA A 150 -18.74 10.11 -18.59
CA ALA A 150 -17.74 10.10 -19.65
C ALA A 150 -18.38 10.07 -21.06
N ALA A 151 -19.50 9.37 -21.23
CA ALA A 151 -20.25 9.36 -22.48
C ALA A 151 -20.84 10.74 -22.81
N ALA A 152 -21.39 11.45 -21.81
CA ALA A 152 -21.91 12.81 -21.98
C ALA A 152 -20.79 13.81 -22.34
N GLU A 153 -19.65 13.75 -21.66
CA GLU A 153 -18.47 14.58 -21.96
C GLU A 153 -17.95 14.30 -23.39
N LEU A 154 -17.95 13.03 -23.83
CA LEU A 154 -17.58 12.66 -25.21
C LEU A 154 -18.56 13.19 -26.26
N GLU A 155 -19.87 13.18 -25.99
CA GLU A 155 -20.85 13.79 -26.89
C GLU A 155 -20.70 15.31 -26.97
N GLU A 156 -20.44 15.97 -25.84
CA GLU A 156 -20.21 17.40 -25.79
C GLU A 156 -18.95 17.79 -26.58
N LEU A 157 -17.85 17.05 -26.40
CA LEU A 157 -16.62 17.25 -27.17
C LEU A 157 -16.83 17.02 -28.68
N LYS A 158 -17.64 16.02 -29.07
CA LYS A 158 -17.99 15.77 -30.48
C LYS A 158 -18.82 16.91 -31.08
N ARG A 159 -19.74 17.49 -30.30
CA ARG A 159 -20.53 18.65 -30.74
C ARG A 159 -19.65 19.88 -30.90
N LEU A 160 -18.74 20.10 -29.95
CA LEU A 160 -17.77 21.21 -30.01
C LEU A 160 -16.76 21.06 -31.16
N SER A 161 -16.44 19.82 -31.59
CA SER A 161 -15.56 19.60 -32.74
C SER A 161 -16.25 19.71 -34.10
N GLN A 162 -17.59 19.78 -34.12
CA GLN A 162 -18.41 19.90 -35.34
C GLN A 162 -18.97 21.33 -35.54
N SER A 163 -18.76 22.21 -34.57
CA SER A 163 -19.04 23.65 -34.63
C SER A 163 -17.79 24.44 -34.98
#